data_AF-A0A7J6VS89-F1
#
_entry.id   AF-A0A7J6VS89-F1
#
_cell.length_a   1.000
_cell.length_b   1.000
_cell.length_c   1.000
_cell.angle_alpha   90.00
_cell.angle_beta   90.00
_cell.angle_gamma   90.00
#
_symmetry.space_group_name_H-M   'P 1'
#
loop_
_entity.id
_entity.type
_entity.pdbx_description
1 polymer ?
#
loop_
_entity_poly.entity_id
_entity_poly.type
_entity_poly.pdbx_seq_one_letter_code
_entity_poly.pdbx_strand_id
1 'polypeptide(L)' 'MQIKPDKSIWGAVLAACQAHQNINIGKLAAEHLFCLESENPGNYVTLSNLFAKAGRWSDEVAVRKLMESR' A
#
# COMPACT_ATOMS: atom_id res chain seq x y z
N MET A 1 -7.66 -10.65 -23.32
CA MET A 1 -7.51 -9.20 -23.14
C MET A 1 -6.45 -8.98 -22.07
N GLN A 2 -5.32 -8.37 -22.39
CA GLN A 2 -4.31 -7.99 -21.39
C GLN A 2 -4.54 -6.52 -21.02
N ILE A 3 -5.22 -6.29 -19.89
CA ILE A 3 -5.41 -4.94 -19.35
C ILE A 3 -4.34 -4.73 -18.31
N LYS A 4 -3.54 -3.68 -18.45
CA LYS A 4 -2.61 -3.27 -17.41
C LYS A 4 -3.43 -2.74 -16.22
N PRO A 5 -3.23 -3.25 -15.00
CA PRO A 5 -3.99 -2.76 -13.85
C PRO A 5 -3.71 -1.28 -13.61
N ASP A 6 -4.78 -0.51 -13.45
CA ASP A 6 -4.72 0.91 -13.12
C ASP A 6 -4.77 1.13 -11.59
N LYS A 7 -4.76 2.40 -11.19
CA LYS A 7 -4.84 2.81 -9.79
C LYS A 7 -6.08 2.25 -9.06
N SER A 8 -7.20 2.12 -9.75
CA SER A 8 -8.45 1.63 -9.15
C SER A 8 -8.34 0.15 -8.82
N ILE A 9 -7.75 -0.64 -9.72
CA ILE A 9 -7.52 -2.07 -9.50
C ILE A 9 -6.55 -2.27 -8.33
N TRP A 10 -5.41 -1.57 -8.32
CA TRP A 10 -4.45 -1.70 -7.22
C TRP A 10 -5.00 -1.20 -5.88
N GLY A 11 -5.80 -0.13 -5.88
CA GLY A 11 -6.51 0.36 -4.70
C GLY A 11 -7.47 -0.68 -4.12
N ALA A 12 -8.25 -1.36 -4.97
CA ALA A 12 -9.13 -2.44 -4.55
C ALA A 12 -8.37 -3.62 -3.94
N VAL A 13 -7.24 -4.02 -4.56
CA VAL A 13 -6.37 -5.08 -4.03
C VAL A 13 -5.78 -4.69 -2.67
N LEU A 14 -5.29 -3.45 -2.52
CA LEU A 14 -4.73 -2.97 -1.26
C LEU A 14 -5.78 -2.94 -0.14
N ALA A 15 -7.00 -2.48 -0.43
CA ALA A 15 -8.11 -2.49 0.51
C ALA A 15 -8.49 -3.92 0.95
N ALA A 16 -8.55 -4.87 0.01
CA ALA A 16 -8.79 -6.27 0.33
C ALA A 16 -7.66 -6.85 1.21
N CYS A 17 -6.41 -6.53 0.91
CA CYS A 17 -5.27 -6.95 1.74
C CYS A 17 -5.33 -6.39 3.16
N GLN A 18 -5.80 -5.15 3.32
CA GLN A 18 -6.05 -4.57 4.64
C GLN A 18 -7.16 -5.30 5.42
N ALA A 19 -8.21 -5.74 4.75
CA ALA A 19 -9.30 -6.51 5.38
C ALA A 19 -8.85 -7.93 5.78
N HIS A 20 -8.07 -8.59 4.92
CA HIS A 20 -7.66 -9.99 5.10
C HIS A 20 -6.25 -10.17 5.69
N GLN A 21 -5.58 -9.08 6.07
CA GLN A 21 -4.24 -9.09 6.67
C GLN A 21 -3.17 -9.74 5.79
N ASN A 22 -3.29 -9.60 4.46
CA ASN A 22 -2.30 -10.13 3.53
C ASN A 22 -1.21 -9.10 3.24
N ILE A 23 -0.13 -9.15 4.02
CA ILE A 23 0.97 -8.17 3.96
C ILE A 23 1.71 -8.22 2.64
N ASN A 24 1.97 -9.42 2.12
CA ASN A 24 2.81 -9.60 0.93
C ASN A 24 2.15 -8.98 -0.31
N ILE A 25 0.86 -9.28 -0.52
CA ILE A 25 0.10 -8.72 -1.65
C ILE A 25 -0.18 -7.24 -1.42
N GLY A 26 -0.45 -6.83 -0.18
CA GLY A 26 -0.68 -5.42 0.15
C GLY A 26 0.55 -4.54 -0.13
N LYS A 27 1.75 -5.01 0.20
CA LYS A 27 3.01 -4.30 -0.12
C LYS A 27 3.17 -4.12 -1.63
N LEU A 28 2.95 -5.18 -2.41
CA LEU A 28 3.04 -5.13 -3.87
C LEU A 28 2.03 -4.13 -4.46
N ALA A 29 0.78 -4.17 -3.99
CA ALA A 29 -0.26 -3.25 -4.45
C ALA A 29 0.08 -1.79 -4.13
N ALA A 30 0.59 -1.53 -2.92
CA ALA A 30 1.03 -0.20 -2.52
C ALA A 30 2.24 0.29 -3.32
N GLU A 31 3.22 -0.56 -3.62
CA GLU A 31 4.37 -0.20 -4.48
C GLU A 31 3.93 0.23 -5.89
N HIS A 32 2.97 -0.48 -6.48
CA HIS A 32 2.37 -0.07 -7.75
C HIS A 32 1.61 1.24 -7.64
N LEU A 33 0.84 1.44 -6.56
CA LEU A 33 0.14 2.70 -6.30
C LEU A 33 1.12 3.87 -6.10
N PHE A 34 2.26 3.66 -5.45
CA PHE A 34 3.28 4.70 -5.31
C PHE A 34 3.94 5.06 -6.65
N CYS A 35 3.93 4.16 -7.63
CA CYS A 35 4.38 4.46 -9.00
C CYS A 35 3.31 5.20 -9.82
N LEU A 36 2.03 4.93 -9.57
CA LEU A 36 0.91 5.49 -10.34
C LEU A 36 0.38 6.83 -9.77
N GLU A 37 0.34 6.96 -8.44
CA GLU A 37 -0.19 8.11 -7.71
C GLU A 37 0.66 8.36 -6.46
N SER A 38 1.88 8.81 -6.69
CA SER A 38 2.88 9.13 -5.64
C SER A 38 2.40 10.15 -4.62
N GLU A 39 1.49 11.04 -5.02
CA GLU A 39 1.00 12.16 -4.20
C GLU A 39 -0.23 11.80 -3.38
N ASN A 40 -0.74 10.55 -3.45
CA ASN A 40 -1.92 10.14 -2.71
C ASN A 40 -1.54 9.62 -1.31
N PRO A 41 -1.71 10.41 -0.23
CA PRO A 41 -1.34 10.00 1.12
C PRO A 41 -2.16 8.81 1.63
N GLY A 42 -3.35 8.57 1.06
CA GLY A 42 -4.21 7.45 1.44
C GLY A 42 -3.56 6.08 1.22
N ASN A 43 -2.71 5.96 0.19
CA ASN A 43 -1.99 4.72 -0.11
C ASN A 43 -0.94 4.41 0.98
N TYR A 44 -0.24 5.44 1.45
CA TYR A 44 0.75 5.33 2.52
C TYR A 44 0.10 4.97 3.86
N VAL A 45 -0.99 5.65 4.20
CA VAL A 45 -1.77 5.37 5.42
C VAL A 45 -2.32 3.94 5.40
N THR A 46 -2.83 3.49 4.26
CA THR A 46 -3.41 2.14 4.14
C THR A 46 -2.36 1.05 4.34
N LEU A 47 -1.17 1.22 3.75
CA LEU A 47 -0.05 0.29 3.93
C LEU A 47 0.51 0.33 5.36
N SER A 48 0.64 1.52 5.95
CA SER A 48 1.03 1.70 7.36
C SER A 48 0.08 0.96 8.30
N ASN A 49 -1.23 1.11 8.11
CA ASN A 49 -2.25 0.40 8.89
C ASN A 49 -2.18 -1.13 8.72
N LEU A 50 -1.82 -1.61 7.52
CA LEU A 50 -1.62 -3.04 7.27
C LEU A 50 -0.41 -3.58 8.07
N PHE A 51 0.69 -2.83 8.13
CA PHE A 51 1.84 -3.20 8.96
C PHE A 51 1.55 -3.14 10.46
N ALA A 52 0.85 -2.10 10.91
CA ALA A 52 0.46 -1.94 12.32
C ALA A 52 -0.41 -3.11 12.82
N LYS A 53 -1.43 -3.50 12.05
CA LYS A 53 -2.29 -4.65 12.40
C LYS A 53 -1.54 -5.98 12.44
N ALA A 54 -0.46 -6.11 11.69
CA ALA A 54 0.42 -7.28 11.72
C ALA A 54 1.49 -7.26 12.82
N GLY A 55 1.54 -6.21 13.65
CA GLY A 55 2.60 -6.02 14.66
C GLY A 55 3.98 -5.71 14.06
N ARG A 56 4.03 -5.31 12.77
CA ARG A 56 5.26 -5.02 12.02
C ARG A 56 5.60 -3.51 12.08
N TRP A 57 5.80 -3.02 13.29
CA TRP A 57 6.04 -1.60 13.58
C TRP A 57 7.26 -1.01 12.84
N SER A 58 8.31 -1.81 12.60
CA SER A 58 9.49 -1.36 11.85
C SER A 58 9.18 -1.00 10.39
N ASP A 59 8.27 -1.74 9.76
CA ASP A 59 7.86 -1.49 8.37
C ASP A 59 6.90 -0.30 8.26
N GLU A 60 6.06 -0.09 9.28
CA GLU A 60 5.22 1.10 9.39
C GLU A 60 6.07 2.39 9.37
N VAL A 61 7.13 2.43 10.19
CA VAL A 61 8.06 3.57 10.24
C VAL A 61 8.75 3.77 8.89
N ALA A 62 9.10 2.69 8.18
CA ALA A 62 9.71 2.78 6.86
C ALA A 62 8.76 3.42 5.82
N VAL A 63 7.47 3.05 5.85
CA VAL A 63 6.45 3.65 4.97
C VAL A 63 6.25 5.14 5.28
N ARG A 64 6.26 5.51 6.56
CA ARG A 64 6.14 6.90 6.98
C ARG A 64 7.33 7.74 6.53
N LYS A 65 8.56 7.22 6.64
CA LYS A 65 9.76 7.87 6.11
C LYS A 65 9.73 8.01 4.60
N LEU A 66 9.20 7.01 3.88
CA LEU A 66 9.03 7.06 2.43
C LEU A 66 8.06 8.18 2.02
N MET A 67 7.01 8.41 2.81
CA MET A 67 6.07 9.52 2.61
C MET A 67 6.74 10.88 2.84
N GLU A 68 7.58 11.02 3.86
CA GLU A 68 8.32 12.26 4.17
C GLU A 68 9.43 12.58 3.15
N SER A 69 9.88 11.57 2.40
CA SER A 69 10.95 11.71 1.39
C SER A 69 10.43 12.03 -0.02
N ARG A 70 9.13 12.28 -0.17
CA ARG A 70 8.48 12.66 -1.43
C ARG A 70 7.82 14.02 -1.30
#